data_AF-A0A831XWL5-F1
#
_entry.id   AF-A0A831XWL5-F1
#
_cell.length_a   1.000
_cell.length_b   1.000
_cell.length_c   1.000
_cell.angle_alpha   90.00
_cell.angle_beta   90.00
_cell.angle_gamma   90.00
#
_symmetry.space_group_name_H-M   'P 1'
#
loop_
_entity.id
_entity.type
_entity.pdbx_description
1 polymer ?
#
loop_
_entity_poly.entity_id
_entity_poly.type
_entity_poly.pdbx_seq_one_letter_code
_entity_poly.pdbx_strand_id
1 'polypeptide(L)'
;MKVMIDQVPDPRDKAPTLKESSGWFAAGNSFRRALPLLSDGAFKMFAHICLEADRKTGMYEAWQTELATALRKSRRIVGQYIRELEGKGVCNICSGKNQYARTCFEIRNEYWPYNRSTDESPQNAYVDSIKNSFISLGCTTGKFTARDAQIADQFQRRHIPLELIQDALLMGACRKLISMLNGNSAEPIASLAYFEGLIAEIRERPIPADYREYLRKKVAQLRLSWAKASADLLKNGGCQAMDGPQIVQ
;
A
#
# COMPACT_ATOMS: atom_id res chain seq x y z
N MET A 1 30.76 -27.63 -7.83
CA MET A 1 30.43 -26.28 -8.35
C MET A 1 28.93 -26.08 -8.23
N LYS A 2 28.49 -25.27 -7.27
CA LYS A 2 27.07 -24.96 -7.04
C LYS A 2 26.82 -23.58 -7.66
N VAL A 3 25.96 -23.53 -8.66
CA VAL A 3 25.62 -22.31 -9.41
C VAL A 3 25.04 -21.29 -8.44
N MET A 4 25.71 -20.15 -8.29
CA MET A 4 25.15 -18.95 -7.66
C MET A 4 24.08 -18.42 -8.61
N ILE A 5 22.83 -18.54 -8.18
CA ILE A 5 21.71 -17.85 -8.80
C ILE A 5 21.76 -16.44 -8.22
N ASP A 6 22.32 -15.50 -8.98
CA ASP A 6 22.16 -14.07 -8.70
C ASP A 6 20.66 -13.75 -8.76
N GLN A 7 20.06 -13.57 -7.58
CA GLN A 7 18.69 -13.08 -7.48
C GLN A 7 18.69 -11.63 -7.94
N VAL A 8 18.01 -11.38 -9.05
CA VAL A 8 17.66 -10.02 -9.51
C VAL A 8 16.88 -9.33 -8.39
N PRO A 9 17.30 -8.15 -7.89
CA PRO A 9 16.60 -7.46 -6.82
C PRO A 9 15.19 -7.07 -7.28
N ASP A 10 14.18 -7.42 -6.50
CA ASP A 10 12.80 -6.98 -6.72
C ASP A 10 12.74 -5.44 -6.66
N PRO A 11 12.19 -4.73 -7.66
CA PRO A 11 12.07 -3.27 -7.66
C PRO A 11 11.20 -2.70 -6.52
N ARG A 12 10.58 -3.56 -5.70
CA ARG A 12 9.87 -3.22 -4.45
C ARG A 12 10.76 -3.17 -3.21
N ASP A 13 12.01 -3.63 -3.28
CA ASP A 13 12.99 -3.49 -2.20
C ASP A 13 13.66 -2.11 -2.24
N LYS A 14 12.87 -1.07 -1.97
CA LYS A 14 13.47 0.20 -1.55
C LYS A 14 14.26 -0.07 -0.27
N ALA A 15 15.55 0.27 -0.31
CA ALA A 15 16.40 0.21 0.87
C ALA A 15 15.73 0.98 2.04
N PRO A 16 15.72 0.43 3.26
CA PRO A 16 15.08 1.08 4.40
C PRO A 16 15.68 2.47 4.61
N THR A 17 14.82 3.49 4.68
CA THR A 17 15.25 4.88 4.83
C THR A 17 15.27 5.25 6.31
N LEU A 18 16.30 5.99 6.75
CA LEU A 18 16.37 6.51 8.11
C LEU A 18 15.41 7.70 8.28
N LYS A 19 14.81 7.84 9.47
CA LYS A 19 13.99 9.01 9.81
C LYS A 19 14.79 10.30 9.88
N GLU A 20 16.02 10.20 10.38
CA GLU A 20 16.92 11.33 10.55
C GLU A 20 18.33 10.91 10.12
N SER A 21 19.00 11.73 9.32
CA SER A 21 20.42 11.57 9.00
C SER A 21 21.28 12.04 10.18
N SER A 22 21.18 11.38 11.32
CA SER A 22 21.85 11.77 12.58
C SER A 22 23.31 11.33 12.68
N GLY A 23 24.06 11.41 11.57
CA GLY A 23 25.47 11.00 11.47
C GLY A 23 25.67 9.55 11.00
N TRP A 24 26.81 8.94 11.37
CA TRP A 24 27.22 7.59 10.94
C TRP A 24 26.37 6.45 11.55
N PHE A 25 25.60 6.72 12.59
CA PHE A 25 24.88 5.71 13.36
C PHE A 25 23.37 5.92 13.27
N ALA A 26 22.63 4.86 12.90
CA ALA A 26 21.17 4.91 12.73
C ALA A 26 20.42 5.28 14.02
N ALA A 27 21.03 5.07 15.19
CA ALA A 27 20.42 5.21 16.50
C ALA A 27 20.55 6.63 17.06
N GLY A 28 19.99 7.60 16.32
CA GLY A 28 19.93 9.03 16.66
C GLY A 28 18.93 9.36 17.76
N ASN A 29 18.00 10.28 17.44
CA ASN A 29 17.02 10.77 18.42
C ASN A 29 16.15 9.66 19.03
N SER A 30 15.89 8.57 18.29
CA SER A 30 15.19 7.40 18.79
C SER A 30 15.84 6.79 20.04
N PHE A 31 17.17 6.62 20.04
CA PHE A 31 17.91 6.07 21.18
C PHE A 31 18.08 7.10 22.29
N ARG A 32 18.29 8.38 21.93
CA ARG A 32 18.36 9.48 22.91
C ARG A 32 17.07 9.59 23.73
N ARG A 33 15.91 9.32 23.11
CA ARG A 33 14.61 9.31 23.80
C ARG A 33 14.47 8.12 24.74
N ALA A 34 14.96 6.93 24.36
CA ALA A 34 14.88 5.73 25.19
C ALA A 34 15.86 5.75 26.38
N LEU A 35 17.03 6.37 26.21
CA LEU A 35 18.12 6.37 27.19
C LEU A 35 17.73 6.84 28.60
N PRO A 36 17.00 7.96 28.80
CA PRO A 36 16.58 8.39 30.14
C PRO A 36 15.36 7.61 30.69
N LEU A 37 14.67 6.82 29.85
CA LEU A 37 13.42 6.14 30.23
C LEU A 37 13.64 4.73 30.78
N LEU A 38 14.75 4.10 30.36
CA LEU A 38 15.05 2.70 30.62
C LEU A 38 16.26 2.57 31.56
N SER A 39 16.23 1.54 32.40
CA SER A 39 17.42 1.07 33.11
C SER A 39 18.51 0.63 32.13
N ASP A 40 19.78 0.68 32.54
CA ASP A 40 20.92 0.24 31.71
C ASP A 40 20.71 -1.17 31.11
N GLY A 41 20.10 -2.05 31.91
CA GLY A 41 19.77 -3.41 31.51
C GLY A 41 18.68 -3.49 30.44
N ALA A 42 17.59 -2.75 30.62
CA ALA A 42 16.51 -2.67 29.65
C ALA A 42 16.93 -1.93 28.36
N PHE A 43 17.78 -0.91 28.48
CA PHE A 43 18.34 -0.21 27.33
C PHE A 43 19.26 -1.12 26.51
N LYS A 44 20.10 -1.93 27.16
CA LYS A 44 20.91 -2.96 26.46
C LYS A 44 20.01 -3.96 25.72
N MET A 45 18.90 -4.38 26.34
CA MET A 45 17.93 -5.25 25.67
C MET A 45 17.27 -4.56 24.48
N PHE A 46 16.84 -3.31 24.62
CA PHE A 46 16.31 -2.49 23.53
C PHE A 46 17.29 -2.40 22.36
N ALA A 47 18.57 -2.07 22.63
CA ALA A 47 19.60 -2.01 21.60
C ALA A 47 19.80 -3.35 20.88
N HIS A 48 19.78 -4.47 21.61
CA HIS A 48 19.84 -5.81 21.01
C HIS A 48 18.64 -6.08 20.10
N ILE A 49 17.42 -5.81 20.56
CA ILE A 49 16.20 -5.96 19.74
C ILE A 49 16.31 -5.08 18.48
N CYS A 50 16.83 -3.86 18.58
CA CYS A 50 16.98 -2.99 17.41
C CYS A 50 17.94 -3.53 16.33
N LEU A 51 18.94 -4.32 16.72
CA LEU A 51 19.90 -4.92 15.79
C LEU A 51 19.29 -6.09 15.03
N GLU A 52 18.39 -6.83 15.69
CA GLU A 52 17.80 -8.07 15.15
C GLU A 52 16.41 -7.85 14.53
N ALA A 53 15.75 -6.73 14.82
CA ALA A 53 14.42 -6.43 14.30
C ALA A 53 14.43 -6.21 12.79
N ASP A 54 13.34 -6.62 12.14
CA ASP A 54 13.12 -6.35 10.73
C ASP A 54 13.14 -4.84 10.47
N ARG A 55 13.98 -4.41 9.50
CA ARG A 55 14.24 -2.99 9.21
C ARG A 55 12.99 -2.21 8.80
N LYS A 56 12.03 -2.88 8.17
CA LYS A 56 10.81 -2.30 7.60
C LYS A 56 9.68 -2.23 8.62
N THR A 57 9.58 -3.20 9.52
CA THR A 57 8.46 -3.29 10.48
C THR A 57 8.84 -2.89 11.90
N GLY A 58 10.12 -3.01 12.27
CA GLY A 58 10.58 -2.87 13.66
C GLY A 58 10.15 -4.04 14.56
N MET A 59 9.78 -5.18 13.97
CA MET A 59 9.38 -6.39 14.69
C MET A 59 10.54 -7.34 14.92
N TYR A 60 10.54 -7.97 16.09
CA TYR A 60 11.49 -9.00 16.47
C TYR A 60 10.79 -10.10 17.29
N GLU A 61 11.14 -11.35 17.08
CA GLU A 61 10.54 -12.48 17.80
C GLU A 61 11.60 -13.38 18.44
N ALA A 62 11.52 -13.54 19.75
CA ALA A 62 12.48 -14.36 20.48
C ALA A 62 11.87 -15.10 21.65
N TRP A 63 12.54 -16.16 22.05
CA TRP A 63 12.31 -16.83 23.31
C TRP A 63 13.00 -16.05 24.44
N GLN A 64 12.40 -16.02 25.62
CA GLN A 64 13.07 -15.39 26.78
C GLN A 64 14.42 -16.04 27.10
N THR A 65 14.61 -17.31 26.72
CA THR A 65 15.86 -18.07 26.86
C THR A 65 16.95 -17.57 25.92
N GLU A 66 16.60 -17.26 24.67
CA GLU A 66 17.50 -16.66 23.68
C GLU A 66 17.96 -15.29 24.16
N LEU A 67 17.02 -14.45 24.62
CA LEU A 67 17.31 -13.12 25.18
C LEU A 67 18.19 -13.19 26.43
N ALA A 68 17.91 -14.13 27.35
CA ALA A 68 18.74 -14.36 28.53
C ALA A 68 20.18 -14.73 28.16
N THR A 69 20.34 -15.56 27.12
CA THR A 69 21.64 -16.01 26.62
C THR A 69 22.39 -14.85 25.94
N ALA A 70 21.74 -14.14 25.02
CA ALA A 70 22.31 -13.02 24.29
C ALA A 70 22.75 -11.88 25.23
N LEU A 71 21.95 -11.57 26.25
CA LEU A 71 22.25 -10.50 27.20
C LEU A 71 23.17 -10.93 28.35
N ARG A 72 23.44 -12.23 28.48
CA ARG A 72 24.12 -12.87 29.62
C ARG A 72 23.46 -12.51 30.96
N LYS A 73 22.14 -12.71 31.02
CA LYS A 73 21.29 -12.41 32.20
C LYS A 73 20.39 -13.59 32.53
N SER A 74 19.82 -13.61 33.74
CA SER A 74 18.85 -14.64 34.11
C SER A 74 17.48 -14.36 33.46
N ARG A 75 16.67 -15.41 33.24
CA ARG A 75 15.31 -15.28 32.69
C ARG A 75 14.44 -14.33 33.53
N ARG A 76 14.62 -14.35 34.86
CA ARG A 76 13.91 -13.45 35.80
C ARG A 76 14.20 -11.98 35.48
N ILE A 77 15.47 -11.63 35.28
CA ILE A 77 15.89 -10.27 34.95
C ILE A 77 15.42 -9.86 33.56
N VAL A 78 15.50 -10.76 32.56
CA VAL A 78 14.91 -10.51 31.23
C VAL A 78 13.41 -10.24 31.33
N GLY A 79 12.66 -11.01 32.11
CA GLY A 79 11.24 -10.75 32.35
C GLY A 79 10.95 -9.42 33.07
N GLN A 80 11.91 -8.85 33.79
CA GLN A 80 11.79 -7.48 34.30
C GLN A 80 11.99 -6.46 33.17
N TYR A 81 13.00 -6.64 32.33
CA TYR A 81 13.24 -5.74 31.18
C TYR A 81 12.09 -5.75 30.17
N ILE A 82 11.48 -6.91 29.90
CA ILE A 82 10.29 -7.01 29.04
C ILE A 82 9.16 -6.13 29.59
N ARG A 83 8.83 -6.28 30.88
CA ARG A 83 7.80 -5.46 31.53
C ARG A 83 8.15 -3.98 31.57
N GLU A 84 9.43 -3.64 31.70
CA GLU A 84 9.91 -2.26 31.66
C GLU A 84 9.74 -1.65 30.27
N LEU A 85 10.14 -2.35 29.20
CA LEU A 85 9.99 -1.90 27.82
C LEU A 85 8.53 -1.66 27.43
N GLU A 86 7.64 -2.55 27.86
CA GLU A 86 6.19 -2.41 27.67
C GLU A 86 5.62 -1.27 28.52
N GLY A 87 5.92 -1.26 29.82
CA GLY A 87 5.40 -0.26 30.77
C GLY A 87 5.88 1.17 30.50
N LYS A 88 7.06 1.34 29.91
CA LYS A 88 7.58 2.64 29.45
C LYS A 88 7.13 2.99 28.03
N GLY A 89 6.36 2.12 27.38
CA GLY A 89 5.84 2.33 26.04
C GLY A 89 6.93 2.46 24.97
N VAL A 90 8.05 1.75 25.14
CA VAL A 90 9.13 1.66 24.14
C VAL A 90 8.82 0.58 23.11
N CYS A 91 8.23 -0.54 23.55
CA CYS A 91 7.78 -1.62 22.69
C CYS A 91 6.31 -1.98 22.96
N ASN A 92 5.57 -2.37 21.92
CA ASN A 92 4.38 -3.19 22.08
C ASN A 92 4.83 -4.65 22.18
N ILE A 93 4.34 -5.40 23.17
CA ILE A 93 4.82 -6.75 23.45
C ILE A 93 3.64 -7.73 23.44
N CYS A 94 3.72 -8.73 22.58
CA CYS A 94 2.80 -9.87 22.59
C CYS A 94 3.53 -11.07 23.18
N SER A 95 3.28 -11.34 24.46
CA SER A 95 3.84 -12.54 25.12
C SER A 95 3.17 -13.80 24.56
N GLY A 96 3.98 -14.81 24.25
CA GLY A 96 3.50 -16.10 23.80
C GLY A 96 2.54 -16.75 24.81
N LYS A 97 1.40 -17.27 24.34
CA LYS A 97 0.34 -17.85 25.19
C LYS A 97 0.78 -19.08 26.00
N ASN A 98 1.89 -19.71 25.62
CA ASN A 98 2.44 -20.88 26.28
C ASN A 98 3.96 -20.90 26.18
N GLN A 99 4.57 -21.87 26.86
CA GLN A 99 6.02 -22.06 26.90
C GLN A 99 6.67 -22.35 25.54
N TYR A 100 5.89 -22.59 24.48
CA TYR A 100 6.35 -22.86 23.11
C TYR A 100 6.19 -21.67 22.17
N ALA A 101 5.64 -20.55 22.66
CA ALA A 101 5.34 -19.38 21.85
C ALA A 101 6.40 -18.29 22.08
N ARG A 102 6.91 -17.75 20.97
CA ARG A 102 7.86 -16.62 20.98
C ARG A 102 7.19 -15.38 21.56
N THR A 103 7.97 -14.54 22.22
CA THR A 103 7.54 -13.19 22.56
C THR A 103 7.81 -12.30 21.37
N CYS A 104 6.77 -11.65 20.84
CA CYS A 104 6.90 -10.70 19.74
C CYS A 104 7.07 -9.30 20.32
N PHE A 105 8.08 -8.60 19.83
CA PHE A 105 8.42 -7.23 20.20
C PHE A 105 8.23 -6.35 18.98
N GLU A 106 7.42 -5.31 19.09
CA GLU A 106 7.30 -4.26 18.09
C GLU A 106 7.83 -2.96 18.70
N ILE A 107 8.96 -2.47 18.22
CA ILE A 107 9.56 -1.22 18.72
C ILE A 107 8.71 -0.06 18.24
N ARG A 108 8.07 0.69 19.14
CA ARG A 108 7.18 1.81 18.77
C ARG A 108 7.90 2.84 17.88
N ASN A 109 7.11 3.47 17.01
CA ASN A 109 7.65 4.28 15.91
C ASN A 109 8.56 5.43 16.38
N GLU A 110 8.34 6.00 17.57
CA GLU A 110 9.17 7.05 18.14
C GLU A 110 10.60 6.58 18.47
N TYR A 111 10.78 5.28 18.74
CA TYR A 111 12.04 4.65 19.12
C TYR A 111 12.66 3.81 18.00
N TRP A 112 11.97 3.66 16.86
CA TRP A 112 12.50 2.97 15.69
C TRP A 112 13.23 3.94 14.74
N PRO A 113 14.51 3.73 14.38
CA PRO A 113 15.29 4.69 13.60
C PRO A 113 14.93 4.74 12.11
N TYR A 114 14.31 3.68 11.57
CA TYR A 114 13.91 3.63 10.16
C TYR A 114 12.48 4.11 9.98
N ASN A 115 12.18 4.65 8.79
CA ASN A 115 10.81 4.78 8.32
C ASN A 115 10.27 3.37 8.13
N ARG A 116 9.20 3.05 8.86
CA ARG A 116 8.48 1.83 8.57
C ARG A 116 7.92 1.97 7.17
N SER A 117 8.05 0.95 6.33
CA SER A 117 7.28 0.88 5.09
C SER A 117 5.84 0.61 5.49
N THR A 118 5.18 1.65 5.99
CA THR A 118 3.75 1.70 6.02
C THR A 118 3.32 1.77 4.56
N ASP A 119 2.66 0.72 4.07
CA ASP A 119 1.77 0.87 2.91
C ASP A 119 0.72 1.97 3.18
N GLU A 120 0.55 2.36 4.44
CA GLU A 120 -0.06 3.61 4.88
C GLU A 120 0.92 4.77 4.65
N SER A 121 0.93 5.27 3.42
CA SER A 121 1.19 6.68 3.18
C SER A 121 0.37 7.48 4.21
N PRO A 122 0.90 8.57 4.82
CA PRO A 122 0.16 9.39 5.77
C PRO A 122 -1.21 9.66 5.17
N GLN A 123 -2.29 9.25 5.85
CA GLN A 123 -3.63 9.11 5.31
C GLN A 123 -3.99 10.34 4.48
N ASN A 124 -3.76 10.22 3.18
CA ASN A 124 -3.71 11.38 2.33
C ASN A 124 -5.12 11.50 1.80
N ALA A 125 -5.97 12.20 2.55
CA ALA A 125 -7.40 12.32 2.27
C ALA A 125 -7.67 12.70 0.80
N TYR A 126 -6.75 13.43 0.17
CA TYR A 126 -6.76 13.74 -1.25
C TYR A 126 -6.56 12.49 -2.14
N VAL A 127 -5.49 11.72 -1.92
CA VAL A 127 -5.22 10.47 -2.65
C VAL A 127 -6.32 9.43 -2.40
N ASP A 128 -6.81 9.31 -1.16
CA ASP A 128 -7.91 8.40 -0.81
C ASP A 128 -9.21 8.78 -1.52
N SER A 129 -9.51 10.09 -1.62
CA SER A 129 -10.67 10.57 -2.36
C SER A 129 -10.58 10.26 -3.85
N ILE A 130 -9.38 10.38 -4.44
CA ILE A 130 -9.12 10.01 -5.84
C ILE A 130 -9.28 8.50 -6.04
N LYS A 131 -8.69 7.69 -5.15
CA LYS A 131 -8.80 6.23 -5.17
C LYS A 131 -10.26 5.78 -5.14
N ASN A 132 -11.03 6.30 -4.20
CA ASN A 132 -12.46 6.00 -4.08
C ASN A 132 -13.21 6.38 -5.36
N SER A 133 -12.98 7.59 -5.88
CA SER A 133 -13.61 8.06 -7.11
C SER A 133 -13.27 7.16 -8.32
N PHE A 134 -12.00 6.76 -8.46
CA PHE A 134 -11.51 5.93 -9.58
C PHE A 134 -12.07 4.50 -9.53
N ILE A 135 -12.05 3.85 -8.36
CA ILE A 135 -12.63 2.51 -8.18
C ILE A 135 -14.14 2.55 -8.42
N SER A 136 -14.80 3.60 -7.94
CA SER A 136 -16.23 3.82 -8.12
C SER A 136 -16.64 4.15 -9.55
N LEU A 137 -15.76 4.19 -10.56
CA LEU A 137 -16.15 4.40 -11.97
C LEU A 137 -16.69 3.14 -12.66
N GLY A 138 -16.25 1.95 -12.26
CA GLY A 138 -16.72 0.65 -12.80
C GLY A 138 -16.47 0.38 -14.29
N CYS A 139 -15.80 1.29 -14.99
CA CYS A 139 -15.18 1.06 -16.30
C CYS A 139 -13.65 0.93 -16.18
N THR A 140 -13.15 0.72 -14.95
CA THR A 140 -11.74 0.47 -14.64
C THR A 140 -11.50 -1.02 -14.44
N THR A 141 -10.24 -1.45 -14.43
CA THR A 141 -9.85 -2.83 -14.07
C THR A 141 -10.15 -3.22 -12.62
N GLY A 142 -10.75 -2.32 -11.82
CA GLY A 142 -11.10 -2.54 -10.42
C GLY A 142 -9.91 -2.49 -9.45
N LYS A 143 -8.71 -2.15 -9.94
CA LYS A 143 -7.48 -2.08 -9.13
C LYS A 143 -6.96 -0.65 -9.10
N PHE A 144 -6.57 -0.19 -7.91
CA PHE A 144 -5.79 1.03 -7.72
C PHE A 144 -4.38 0.62 -7.29
N THR A 145 -3.40 0.85 -8.16
CA THR A 145 -2.04 0.34 -7.99
C THR A 145 -1.13 1.32 -7.25
N ALA A 146 0.05 0.87 -6.82
CA ALA A 146 1.09 1.76 -6.27
C ALA A 146 1.51 2.86 -7.26
N ARG A 147 1.44 2.58 -8.57
CA ARG A 147 1.70 3.59 -9.61
C ARG A 147 0.61 4.66 -9.65
N ASP A 148 -0.66 4.27 -9.49
CA ASP A 148 -1.78 5.21 -9.42
C ASP A 148 -1.70 6.08 -8.16
N ALA A 149 -1.26 5.51 -7.02
CA ALA A 149 -0.98 6.29 -5.81
C ALA A 149 0.09 7.37 -6.04
N GLN A 150 1.17 7.05 -6.75
CA GLN A 150 2.22 8.02 -7.10
C GLN A 150 1.71 9.14 -8.02
N ILE A 151 0.84 8.81 -8.97
CA ILE A 151 0.21 9.79 -9.86
C ILE A 151 -0.72 10.73 -9.07
N ALA A 152 -1.54 10.18 -8.18
CA ALA A 152 -2.40 10.97 -7.31
C ALA A 152 -1.60 11.90 -6.39
N ASP A 153 -0.51 11.41 -5.81
CA ASP A 153 0.43 12.21 -5.02
C ASP A 153 1.10 13.32 -5.86
N GLN A 154 1.44 13.04 -7.12
CA GLN A 154 1.93 14.06 -8.05
C GLN A 154 0.89 15.15 -8.33
N PHE A 155 -0.39 14.79 -8.50
CA PHE A 155 -1.46 15.77 -8.67
C PHE A 155 -1.59 16.70 -7.46
N GLN A 156 -1.45 16.16 -6.25
CA GLN A 156 -1.48 16.96 -5.03
C GLN A 156 -0.29 17.89 -4.92
N ARG A 157 0.93 17.42 -5.20
CA ARG A 157 2.14 18.27 -5.25
C ARG A 157 2.00 19.41 -6.26
N ARG A 158 1.29 19.17 -7.36
CA ARG A 158 0.95 20.18 -8.38
C ARG A 158 -0.24 21.06 -7.99
N HIS A 159 -0.79 20.89 -6.78
CA HIS A 159 -1.93 21.63 -6.23
C HIS A 159 -3.14 21.61 -7.17
N ILE A 160 -3.38 20.46 -7.83
CA ILE A 160 -4.56 20.29 -8.66
C ILE A 160 -5.78 20.16 -7.72
N PRO A 161 -6.88 20.87 -7.96
CA PRO A 161 -8.08 20.73 -7.13
C PRO A 161 -8.68 19.32 -7.25
N LEU A 162 -9.07 18.73 -6.11
CA LEU A 162 -9.71 17.40 -6.09
C LEU A 162 -10.94 17.34 -7.00
N GLU A 163 -11.74 18.41 -6.99
CA GLU A 163 -12.93 18.56 -7.81
C GLU A 163 -12.65 18.43 -9.31
N LEU A 164 -11.56 19.05 -9.78
CA LEU A 164 -11.17 18.98 -11.19
C LEU A 164 -10.81 17.55 -11.59
N ILE A 165 -10.15 16.80 -10.71
CA ILE A 165 -9.84 15.40 -10.95
C ILE A 165 -11.11 14.56 -10.98
N GLN A 166 -12.05 14.79 -10.06
CA GLN A 166 -13.33 14.09 -10.08
C GLN A 166 -14.12 14.36 -11.37
N ASP A 167 -14.08 15.58 -11.87
CA ASP A 167 -14.68 15.94 -13.16
C ASP A 167 -14.02 15.21 -14.33
N ALA A 168 -12.68 15.16 -14.35
CA ALA A 168 -11.94 14.40 -15.35
C ALA A 168 -12.27 12.90 -15.29
N LEU A 169 -12.38 12.33 -14.09
CA LEU A 169 -12.76 10.94 -13.86
C LEU A 169 -14.14 10.64 -14.43
N LEU A 170 -15.13 11.50 -14.15
CA LEU A 170 -16.50 11.34 -14.68
C LEU A 170 -16.54 11.47 -16.20
N MET A 171 -15.88 12.49 -16.76
CA MET A 171 -15.86 12.71 -18.21
C MET A 171 -15.18 11.57 -18.96
N GLY A 172 -14.04 11.11 -18.47
CA GLY A 172 -13.33 9.97 -19.06
C GLY A 172 -14.12 8.67 -18.95
N ALA A 173 -14.82 8.45 -17.83
CA ALA A 173 -15.71 7.30 -17.69
C ALA A 173 -16.86 7.33 -18.70
N CYS A 174 -17.50 8.48 -18.92
CA CYS A 174 -18.53 8.64 -19.96
C CYS A 174 -17.98 8.30 -21.35
N ARG A 175 -16.85 8.92 -21.75
CA ARG A 175 -16.20 8.67 -23.05
C ARG A 175 -15.90 7.18 -23.23
N LYS A 176 -15.37 6.55 -22.17
CA LYS A 176 -14.99 5.14 -22.23
C LYS A 176 -16.20 4.21 -22.34
N LEU A 177 -17.21 4.39 -21.49
CA LEU A 177 -18.41 3.54 -21.50
C LEU A 177 -19.17 3.65 -22.83
N ILE A 178 -19.25 4.85 -23.42
CA ILE A 178 -19.85 5.03 -24.75
C ILE A 178 -19.02 4.29 -25.81
N SER A 179 -17.69 4.42 -25.77
CA SER A 179 -16.80 3.71 -26.69
C SER A 179 -16.93 2.18 -26.57
N MET A 180 -17.11 1.66 -25.36
CA MET A 180 -17.31 0.23 -25.11
C MET A 180 -18.67 -0.25 -25.64
N LEU A 181 -19.75 0.51 -25.37
CA LEU A 181 -21.09 0.20 -25.88
C LEU A 181 -21.18 0.23 -27.40
N ASN A 182 -20.40 1.11 -28.05
CA ASN A 182 -20.35 1.20 -29.52
C ASN A 182 -19.43 0.13 -30.16
N GLY A 183 -18.79 -0.74 -29.38
CA GLY A 183 -17.89 -1.78 -29.89
C GLY A 183 -16.52 -1.27 -30.33
N ASN A 184 -16.19 0.00 -30.09
CA ASN A 184 -14.95 0.61 -30.56
C ASN A 184 -13.72 0.29 -29.68
N SER A 185 -13.94 -0.16 -28.44
CA SER A 185 -12.85 -0.51 -27.52
C SER A 185 -13.38 -1.45 -26.43
N ALA A 186 -12.77 -2.61 -26.25
CA ALA A 186 -13.16 -3.58 -25.21
C ALA A 186 -12.39 -3.41 -23.88
N GLU A 187 -11.23 -2.76 -23.92
CA GLU A 187 -10.33 -2.72 -22.76
C GLU A 187 -10.79 -1.70 -21.73
N PRO A 188 -10.89 -2.03 -20.43
CA PRO A 188 -11.20 -1.05 -19.38
C PRO A 188 -10.06 -0.05 -19.13
N ILE A 189 -10.33 1.03 -18.40
CA ILE A 189 -9.28 1.98 -17.98
C ILE A 189 -8.38 1.29 -16.94
N ALA A 190 -7.10 1.13 -17.26
CA ALA A 190 -6.16 0.39 -16.42
C ALA A 190 -5.37 1.24 -15.41
N SER A 191 -5.35 2.57 -15.55
CA SER A 191 -4.54 3.46 -14.70
C SER A 191 -5.08 4.90 -14.66
N LEU A 192 -4.77 5.61 -13.58
CA LEU A 192 -5.00 7.05 -13.43
C LEU A 192 -4.31 7.90 -14.51
N ALA A 193 -3.22 7.42 -15.10
CA ALA A 193 -2.49 8.12 -16.16
C ALA A 193 -3.39 8.51 -17.35
N TYR A 194 -4.44 7.72 -17.62
CA TYR A 194 -5.44 8.02 -18.65
C TYR A 194 -6.07 9.41 -18.50
N PHE A 195 -6.20 9.89 -17.28
CA PHE A 195 -6.90 11.14 -16.99
C PHE A 195 -6.01 12.38 -17.06
N GLU A 196 -4.70 12.25 -17.24
CA GLU A 196 -3.80 13.41 -17.29
C GLU A 196 -4.15 14.38 -18.44
N GLY A 197 -4.47 13.84 -19.61
CA GLY A 197 -4.92 14.64 -20.75
C GLY A 197 -6.28 15.31 -20.50
N LEU A 198 -7.21 14.62 -19.83
CA LEU A 198 -8.53 15.14 -19.49
C LEU A 198 -8.45 16.25 -18.43
N ILE A 199 -7.55 16.10 -17.47
CA ILE A 199 -7.25 17.13 -16.47
C ILE A 199 -6.73 18.40 -17.16
N ALA A 200 -5.84 18.27 -18.15
CA ALA A 200 -5.37 19.40 -18.94
C ALA A 200 -6.52 20.03 -19.74
N GLU A 201 -7.35 19.22 -20.41
CA GLU A 201 -8.49 19.66 -21.20
C GLU A 201 -9.50 20.47 -20.37
N ILE A 202 -9.89 19.97 -19.20
CA ILE A 202 -10.85 20.64 -18.29
C ILE A 202 -10.24 21.90 -17.67
N ARG A 203 -8.92 21.91 -17.46
CA ARG A 203 -8.23 23.11 -16.95
C ARG A 203 -8.26 24.26 -17.97
N GLU A 204 -8.13 23.96 -19.25
CA GLU A 204 -8.25 24.95 -20.33
C GLU A 204 -9.70 25.34 -20.58
N ARG A 205 -10.63 24.38 -20.47
CA ARG A 205 -12.06 24.58 -20.70
C ARG A 205 -12.87 23.99 -19.54
N PRO A 206 -13.07 24.78 -18.46
CA PRO A 206 -13.80 24.32 -17.30
C PRO A 206 -15.22 23.90 -17.67
N ILE A 207 -15.66 22.79 -17.10
CA ILE A 207 -17.05 22.38 -17.25
C ILE A 207 -17.95 23.22 -16.33
N PRO A 208 -19.18 23.55 -16.76
CA PRO A 208 -20.17 24.18 -15.89
C PRO A 208 -20.48 23.30 -14.65
N ALA A 209 -20.74 23.93 -13.50
CA ALA A 209 -20.93 23.22 -12.23
C ALA A 209 -22.16 22.29 -12.25
N ASP A 210 -23.22 22.67 -12.97
CA ASP A 210 -24.42 21.88 -13.21
C ASP A 210 -24.17 20.67 -14.14
N TYR A 211 -23.15 20.76 -14.99
CA TYR A 211 -22.75 19.66 -15.88
C TYR A 211 -22.17 18.46 -15.10
N ARG A 212 -21.53 18.69 -13.96
CA ARG A 212 -21.01 17.60 -13.09
C ARG A 212 -22.11 16.64 -12.67
N GLU A 213 -23.24 17.17 -12.22
CA GLU A 213 -24.36 16.35 -11.76
C GLU A 213 -25.00 15.56 -12.92
N TYR A 214 -25.06 16.18 -14.10
CA TYR A 214 -25.43 15.47 -15.32
C TYR A 214 -24.47 14.31 -15.63
N LEU A 215 -23.15 14.54 -15.58
CA LEU A 215 -22.14 13.49 -15.82
C LEU A 215 -22.28 12.33 -14.84
N ARG A 216 -22.49 12.58 -13.54
CA ARG A 216 -22.73 11.51 -12.54
C ARG A 216 -23.92 10.64 -12.91
N LYS A 217 -25.06 11.26 -13.23
CA LYS A 217 -26.26 10.54 -13.66
C LYS A 217 -26.01 9.75 -14.94
N LYS A 218 -25.28 10.34 -15.89
CA LYS A 218 -24.95 9.72 -17.17
C LYS A 218 -24.02 8.50 -17.00
N VAL A 219 -22.98 8.59 -16.18
CA VAL A 219 -22.09 7.46 -15.85
C VAL A 219 -22.90 6.33 -15.22
N ALA A 220 -23.77 6.62 -14.25
CA ALA A 220 -24.60 5.60 -13.61
C ALA A 220 -25.49 4.85 -14.63
N GLN A 221 -26.16 5.59 -15.53
CA GLN A 221 -26.98 5.01 -16.61
C GLN A 221 -26.14 4.13 -17.56
N LEU A 222 -25.00 4.64 -18.04
CA LEU A 222 -24.13 3.94 -18.97
C LEU A 222 -23.57 2.64 -18.37
N ARG A 223 -23.29 2.61 -17.06
CA ARG A 223 -22.85 1.40 -16.37
C ARG A 223 -23.93 0.32 -16.33
N LEU A 224 -25.18 0.70 -16.08
CA LEU A 224 -26.30 -0.24 -16.12
C LEU A 224 -26.47 -0.81 -17.54
N SER A 225 -26.38 0.04 -18.56
CA SER A 225 -26.42 -0.39 -19.97
C SER A 225 -25.27 -1.34 -20.31
N TRP A 226 -24.05 -1.03 -19.86
CA TRP A 226 -22.88 -1.88 -20.09
C TRP A 226 -23.00 -3.24 -19.38
N ALA A 227 -23.44 -3.26 -18.12
CA ALA A 227 -23.65 -4.50 -17.38
C ALA A 227 -24.67 -5.41 -18.08
N LYS A 228 -25.76 -4.84 -18.62
CA LYS A 228 -26.75 -5.58 -19.41
C LYS A 228 -26.16 -6.11 -20.71
N ALA A 229 -25.50 -5.26 -21.50
CA ALA A 229 -24.88 -5.65 -22.77
C ALA A 229 -23.80 -6.73 -22.60
N SER A 230 -22.97 -6.62 -21.54
CA SER A 230 -21.94 -7.62 -21.23
C SER A 230 -22.54 -8.96 -20.79
N ALA A 231 -23.67 -8.96 -20.08
CA ALA A 231 -24.38 -10.19 -19.72
C ALA A 231 -25.02 -10.87 -20.94
N ASP A 232 -25.54 -10.10 -21.90
CA ASP A 232 -26.11 -10.62 -23.14
C ASP A 232 -25.02 -11.19 -24.06
N LEU A 233 -23.83 -10.56 -24.13
CA LEU A 233 -22.65 -11.09 -24.83
C LEU A 233 -22.19 -12.45 -24.27
N LEU A 234 -22.17 -12.61 -22.94
CA LEU A 234 -21.81 -13.87 -22.29
C LEU A 234 -22.84 -14.98 -22.54
N LYS A 235 -24.13 -14.65 -22.69
CA LYS A 235 -25.19 -15.61 -23.03
C LYS A 235 -25.16 -16.04 -24.49
N ASN A 236 -24.80 -15.14 -25.41
CA ASN A 236 -24.82 -15.39 -26.85
C ASN A 236 -23.48 -15.93 -27.41
N GLY A 237 -22.39 -15.88 -26.64
CA GLY A 237 -21.05 -16.35 -27.04
C GLY A 237 -20.75 -17.83 -26.76
N GLY A 238 -21.72 -18.61 -26.26
CA GLY A 238 -21.59 -20.05 -26.05
C GLY A 238 -22.00 -20.84 -27.31
N CYS A 239 -21.07 -21.65 -27.84
CA CYS A 239 -21.19 -22.59 -28.96
C CYS A 239 -20.99 -22.05 -30.39
N GLN A 240 -19.74 -22.12 -30.87
CA GLN A 240 -19.46 -22.72 -32.18
C GLN A 240 -18.33 -23.75 -32.00
N ALA A 241 -18.71 -25.02 -31.95
CA ALA A 241 -17.77 -26.13 -32.06
C ALA A 241 -17.25 -26.13 -33.52
N MET A 242 -15.95 -25.96 -33.68
CA MET A 242 -15.28 -26.10 -34.98
C MET A 242 -15.24 -27.58 -35.34
N ASP A 243 -15.91 -27.95 -36.44
CA ASP A 243 -15.76 -29.24 -37.10
C ASP A 243 -14.30 -29.45 -37.52
N GLY A 244 -13.70 -30.55 -37.05
CA GLY A 244 -12.38 -31.01 -37.49
C GLY A 244 -12.47 -31.77 -38.82
N PRO A 245 -11.48 -31.66 -39.72
CA PRO A 245 -11.56 -32.27 -41.04
C PRO A 245 -11.42 -33.80 -40.95
N GLN A 246 -12.29 -34.49 -41.67
CA GLN A 246 -12.23 -35.95 -41.89
C GLN A 246 -10.96 -36.31 -42.67
N ILE A 247 -10.17 -37.23 -42.10
CA ILE A 247 -9.06 -37.90 -42.80
C ILE A 247 -9.66 -39.10 -43.54
N VAL A 248 -9.61 -39.06 -44.88
CA VAL A 248 -9.94 -40.17 -45.76
C VAL A 248 -8.75 -41.14 -45.79
N GLN A 249 -9.02 -42.44 -45.59
CA GLN A 249 -8.09 -43.54 -45.84
C GLN A 249 -8.12 -43.94 -47.31
#